data_AF-V7DFF9-F1
#
_entry.id   AF-V7DFF9-F1
#
_cell.length_a   1.000
_cell.length_b   1.000
_cell.length_c   1.000
_cell.angle_alpha   90.00
_cell.angle_beta   90.00
_cell.angle_gamma   90.00
#
_symmetry.space_group_name_H-M   'P 1'
#
loop_
_entity.id
_entity.type
_entity.pdbx_description
1 polymer ?
#
loop_
_entity_poly.entity_id
_entity_poly.type
_entity_poly.pdbx_seq_one_letter_code
_entity_poly.pdbx_strand_id
1 'polypeptide(L)' 'MASFTEGNKYQFALPDGQVIVLLFKGFEGYMEPVWIDPASGQKVQLPPFSSYKKV' A
#
# COMPACT_ATOMS: atom_id res chain seq x y z
N MET A 1 -1.46 3.56 17.33
CA MET A 1 -2.25 2.85 16.29
C MET A 1 -2.30 3.73 15.06
N ALA A 2 -1.62 3.37 13.98
CA ALA A 2 -1.81 4.06 12.70
C ALA A 2 -3.16 3.60 12.12
N SER A 3 -4.17 4.45 12.20
CA SER A 3 -5.42 4.26 11.47
C SER A 3 -5.17 4.71 10.04
N PHE A 4 -5.23 3.78 9.10
CA PHE A 4 -5.15 4.12 7.68
C PHE A 4 -6.50 4.70 7.23
N THR A 5 -6.47 5.87 6.62
CA THR A 5 -7.67 6.57 6.12
C THR A 5 -7.78 6.37 4.62
N GLU A 6 -8.99 6.18 4.12
CA GLU A 6 -9.27 6.15 2.69
C GLU A 6 -8.75 7.42 2.01
N GLY A 7 -8.18 7.27 0.81
CA GLY A 7 -7.67 8.41 0.02
C GLY A 7 -6.30 8.94 0.47
N ASN A 8 -5.82 8.58 1.67
CA ASN A 8 -4.47 8.91 2.09
C ASN A 8 -3.42 8.00 1.43
N LYS A 9 -2.29 8.61 1.09
CA LYS A 9 -1.10 7.92 0.57
C LYS A 9 -0.12 7.65 1.70
N TYR A 10 0.35 6.42 1.81
CA TYR A 10 1.33 5.99 2.79
C TYR A 10 2.58 5.49 2.07
N GLN A 11 3.72 6.09 2.34
CA GLN A 11 4.98 5.72 1.69
C GLN A 11 5.74 4.70 2.56
N PHE A 12 6.22 3.64 1.93
CA PHE A 12 7.01 2.58 2.56
C PHE A 12 8.34 2.45 1.85
N ALA A 13 9.42 2.34 2.63
CA ALA A 13 10.72 1.94 2.14
C ALA A 13 10.89 0.44 2.40
N LEU A 14 11.12 -0.32 1.33
CA LEU A 14 11.42 -1.75 1.39
C LEU A 14 12.90 -1.97 1.77
N PRO A 15 13.26 -3.16 2.29
CA PRO A 15 14.63 -3.45 2.73
C PRO A 15 15.70 -3.36 1.64
N ASP A 16 15.32 -3.51 0.38
CA ASP A 16 16.17 -3.35 -0.81
C ASP A 16 16.38 -1.87 -1.22
N GLY A 17 15.78 -0.93 -0.48
CA GLY A 17 15.84 0.50 -0.76
C GLY A 17 14.73 1.00 -1.71
N GLN A 18 13.88 0.11 -2.22
CA GLN A 18 12.76 0.53 -3.06
C GLN A 18 11.70 1.28 -2.23
N VAL A 19 11.14 2.35 -2.81
CA VAL A 19 10.04 3.09 -2.20
C VAL A 19 8.74 2.73 -2.92
N ILE A 20 7.70 2.38 -2.16
CA ILE A 20 6.36 2.11 -2.67
C ILE A 20 5.33 2.96 -1.95
N VAL A 21 4.26 3.32 -2.63
CA VAL A 21 3.13 4.08 -2.05
C VAL A 21 1.92 3.17 -1.94
N LEU A 22 1.38 3.05 -0.74
CA LEU A 22 0.10 2.40 -0.46
C LEU A 22 -1.02 3.43 -0.46
N LEU A 23 -2.08 3.15 -1.22
CA LEU A 23 -3.32 3.90 -1.24
C LEU A 23 -4.46 2.95 -0.89
N PHE A 24 -5.26 3.28 0.13
CA PHE A 24 -6.50 2.56 0.38
C PHE A 24 -7.63 3.17 -0.45
N LYS A 25 -8.21 2.38 -1.35
CA LYS A 25 -9.41 2.76 -2.10
C LYS A 25 -10.63 2.11 -1.46
N GLY A 26 -11.65 2.90 -1.15
CA GLY A 26 -12.96 2.36 -0.77
C GLY A 26 -13.62 1.76 -2.00
N PHE A 27 -14.04 0.51 -1.89
CA PHE A 27 -14.84 -0.18 -2.91
C PHE A 27 -15.95 -0.93 -2.18
N GLU A 28 -17.22 -0.60 -2.47
CA GLU A 28 -18.41 -1.32 -1.98
C GLU A 28 -18.38 -1.74 -0.49
N GLY A 29 -17.93 -0.84 0.40
CA GLY A 29 -17.92 -1.09 1.85
C GLY A 29 -16.69 -1.82 2.39
N TYR A 30 -15.68 -2.10 1.54
CA TYR A 30 -14.37 -2.60 1.95
C TYR A 30 -13.24 -1.67 1.47
N MET A 31 -12.10 -1.72 2.17
CA MET A 31 -10.89 -0.98 1.79
C MET A 31 -9.94 -1.90 1.03
N GLU A 32 -9.66 -1.57 -0.23
CA GLU A 32 -8.65 -2.27 -1.04
C GLU A 32 -7.29 -1.55 -0.94
N PRO A 33 -6.21 -2.25 -0.52
CA PRO A 33 -4.85 -1.71 -0.58
C PRO A 33 -4.33 -1.73 -2.03
N VAL A 34 -3.99 -0.56 -2.56
CA VAL A 34 -3.38 -0.38 -3.87
C VAL A 34 -1.94 0.07 -3.70
N TRP A 35 -1.00 -0.75 -4.18
CA TRP A 35 0.41 -0.41 -4.19
C TRP A 35 0.78 0.29 -5.49
N ILE A 36 1.53 1.38 -5.40
CA ILE A 36 1.89 2.26 -6.50
C ILE A 36 3.39 2.51 -6.46
N ASP A 37 4.03 2.39 -7.62
CA ASP A 37 5.42 2.80 -7.80
C ASP A 37 5.45 4.34 -7.92
N PRO A 38 6.18 5.05 -7.04
CA PRO A 38 6.16 6.51 -7.01
C PRO A 38 6.85 7.15 -8.22
N ALA A 39 7.77 6.44 -8.89
CA ALA A 39 8.50 6.96 -10.04
C ALA A 39 7.65 6.93 -11.32
N SER A 40 6.88 5.87 -11.51
CA SER A 40 6.07 5.63 -12.71
C SER A 40 4.57 5.93 -12.52
N GLY A 41 4.10 6.00 -11.28
CA GLY A 41 2.68 6.12 -10.94
C GLY A 41 1.86 4.87 -11.24
N GLN A 42 2.50 3.78 -11.65
CA GLN A 42 1.83 2.53 -12.01
C GLN A 42 1.48 1.70 -10.78
N LYS A 43 0.39 0.92 -10.88
CA LYS A 43 0.08 -0.08 -9.86
C LYS A 43 1.16 -1.15 -9.87
N VAL A 44 1.71 -1.45 -8.69
CA VAL A 44 2.67 -2.53 -8.50
C VAL A 44 1.94 -3.73 -7.96
N GLN A 45 2.12 -4.87 -8.61
CA GLN A 45 1.74 -6.14 -8.04
C GLN A 45 2.84 -6.58 -7.09
N LEU A 46 2.59 -6.50 -5.79
CA LEU A 46 3.51 -7.06 -4.81
C LEU A 46 3.61 -8.58 -5.00
N PRO A 47 4.78 -9.18 -4.71
CA PRO A 47 4.89 -10.63 -4.63
C PRO A 47 3.86 -11.17 -3.65
N PRO A 48 3.32 -12.39 -3.87
CA PRO A 48 2.29 -12.95 -3.00
C PRO A 48 2.82 -13.04 -1.57
N PHE A 49 2.20 -12.30 -0.65
CA PHE A 49 2.47 -12.39 0.78
C PHE A 49 1.27 -13.04 1.45
N SER A 50 1.56 -14.03 2.30
CA SER A 50 0.54 -14.88 2.93
C SER A 50 0.11 -14.39 4.31
N SER A 51 0.77 -13.38 4.88
CA SER A 51 0.39 -12.84 6.18
C SER A 51 0.86 -11.40 6.37
N TYR A 52 0.11 -10.63 7.16
CA TYR A 52 0.52 -9.34 7.71
C TYR A 52 0.37 -9.38 9.23
N LYS A 53 1.28 -8.74 9.96
CA LYS A 53 1.19 -8.58 11.42
C LYS A 53 1.13 -7.11 11.77
N LYS A 54 0.04 -6.69 12.40
CA LYS A 54 -0.06 -5.37 13.04
C LYS A 54 0.80 -5.40 14.30
N VAL A 55 1.81 -4.53 14.37
CA VAL A 55 2.62 -4.29 15.58
C VAL A 55 2.13 -3.03 16.26
#